data_AF-A0A1V6HD45-F1
#
_entry.id   AF-A0A1V6HD45-F1
#
_cell.length_a   1.000
_cell.length_b   1.000
_cell.length_c   1.000
_cell.angle_alpha   90.00
_cell.angle_beta   90.00
_cell.angle_gamma   90.00
#
_symmetry.space_group_name_H-M   'P 1'
#
loop_
_entity.id
_entity.type
_entity.pdbx_description
1 polymer ?
#
loop_
_entity_poly.entity_id
_entity_poly.type
_entity_poly.pdbx_seq_one_letter_code
_entity_poly.pdbx_strand_id
1 'polypeptide(L)'
;MRRARDLRAVRVWEGMTGAEALRAAELLGAEVEVGHRHGEVRFRHVAHPRAVVTHAGRKDAARHVVRWLREVQEALVVLEAWWSRRPVALEPAGEYGGPE
;
A
#
# COMPACT_ATOMS: atom_id res chain seq x y z
N MET A 1 -8.22 13.52 -5.43
CA MET A 1 -8.92 12.50 -4.61
C MET A 1 -8.79 11.14 -5.29
N ARG A 2 -7.89 10.25 -4.82
CA ARG A 2 -7.88 8.85 -5.29
C ARG A 2 -9.16 8.19 -4.75
N ARG A 3 -9.97 7.59 -5.63
CA ARG A 3 -11.14 6.76 -5.26
C ARG A 3 -10.71 5.81 -4.14
N ALA A 4 -11.51 5.69 -3.08
CA ALA A 4 -11.35 4.64 -2.08
C ALA A 4 -11.36 3.29 -2.82
N ARG A 5 -10.17 2.74 -3.08
CA ARG A 5 -10.03 1.39 -3.60
C ARG A 5 -10.39 0.47 -2.45
N ASP A 6 -11.30 -0.46 -2.66
CA ASP A 6 -11.61 -1.49 -1.67
C ASP A 6 -10.35 -2.33 -1.44
N LEU A 7 -9.67 -2.07 -0.32
CA LEU A 7 -8.44 -2.75 0.08
C LEU A 7 -8.66 -4.26 0.29
N ARG A 8 -9.91 -4.66 0.55
CA ARG A 8 -10.30 -6.07 0.74
C ARG A 8 -10.44 -6.82 -0.58
N ALA A 9 -10.63 -6.10 -1.69
CA ALA A 9 -10.69 -6.71 -3.02
C ALA A 9 -9.30 -7.09 -3.55
N VAL A 10 -8.22 -6.56 -2.97
CA VAL A 10 -6.85 -6.95 -3.34
C VAL A 10 -6.56 -8.33 -2.76
N ARG A 11 -6.28 -9.31 -3.63
CA ARG A 11 -5.93 -10.67 -3.20
C ARG A 11 -4.42 -10.86 -3.24
N VAL A 12 -3.85 -11.35 -2.14
CA VAL A 12 -2.43 -11.72 -2.02
C VAL A 12 -2.34 -13.16 -1.49
N TRP A 13 -1.78 -14.07 -2.30
CA TRP A 13 -1.74 -15.50 -1.99
C TRP A 13 -0.37 -16.13 -2.29
N GLU A 14 -0.08 -17.26 -1.65
CA GLU A 14 1.15 -18.02 -1.90
C GLU A 14 1.14 -18.58 -3.32
N GLY A 15 2.26 -18.43 -4.04
CA GLY A 15 2.39 -18.94 -5.41
C GLY A 15 1.80 -18.04 -6.50
N MET A 16 1.39 -16.81 -6.18
CA MET A 16 1.07 -15.80 -7.20
C MET A 16 2.28 -15.50 -8.09
N THR A 17 2.03 -15.15 -9.34
CA THR A 17 3.04 -14.77 -10.33
C THR A 17 3.67 -13.40 -10.02
N GLY A 18 4.84 -13.13 -10.61
CA GLY A 18 5.45 -11.80 -10.52
C GLY A 18 4.55 -10.67 -11.05
N ALA A 19 3.81 -10.93 -12.13
CA ALA A 19 2.86 -9.97 -12.70
C ALA A 19 1.69 -9.69 -11.76
N GLU A 20 1.16 -10.72 -11.09
CA GLU A 20 0.14 -10.55 -10.05
C GLU A 20 0.67 -9.76 -8.85
N ALA A 21 1.95 -9.92 -8.49
CA ALA A 21 2.58 -9.16 -7.41
C ALA A 21 2.71 -7.68 -7.74
N LEU A 22 3.11 -7.35 -8.97
CA LEU A 22 3.15 -5.99 -9.46
C LEU A 22 1.76 -5.35 -9.45
N ARG A 23 0.73 -6.07 -9.92
CA ARG A 23 -0.64 -5.59 -9.91
C ARG A 23 -1.17 -5.38 -8.48
N ALA A 24 -0.89 -6.29 -7.56
CA ALA A 24 -1.26 -6.15 -6.16
C ALA A 24 -0.57 -4.93 -5.52
N ALA A 25 0.72 -4.74 -5.78
CA ALA A 25 1.47 -3.57 -5.33
C ALA A 25 0.86 -2.26 -5.83
N GLU A 26 0.53 -2.17 -7.12
CA GLU A 26 -0.12 -1.00 -7.71
C GLU A 26 -1.49 -0.74 -7.08
N LEU A 27 -2.28 -1.79 -6.84
CA LEU A 27 -3.59 -1.68 -6.21
C LEU A 27 -3.51 -1.15 -4.78
N LEU A 28 -2.53 -1.63 -4.01
CA LEU A 28 -2.22 -1.16 -2.66
C LEU A 28 -1.56 0.24 -2.64
N GLY A 29 -1.22 0.79 -3.81
CA GLY A 29 -0.60 2.11 -3.92
C GLY A 29 0.89 2.11 -3.57
N ALA A 30 1.56 0.96 -3.64
CA ALA A 30 3.00 0.85 -3.48
C ALA A 30 3.74 1.49 -4.66
N GLU A 31 4.89 2.08 -4.36
CA GLU A 31 5.87 2.52 -5.35
C GLU A 31 6.68 1.31 -5.81
N VAL A 32 6.82 1.16 -7.13
CA VAL A 32 7.62 0.09 -7.74
C VAL A 32 8.69 0.70 -8.63
N GLU A 33 9.94 0.39 -8.33
CA GLU A 33 11.11 0.80 -9.10
C GLU A 33 11.74 -0.41 -9.76
N VAL A 34 11.97 -0.34 -11.06
CA VAL A 34 12.66 -1.38 -11.82
C VAL A 34 14.09 -0.91 -12.09
N GLY A 35 15.06 -1.58 -11.46
CA GLY A 35 16.48 -1.34 -11.64
C GLY A 35 16.95 -1.77 -13.03
N HIS A 36 17.72 -0.88 -13.67
CA HIS A 36 18.22 -1.09 -15.05
C HIS A 36 19.26 -2.21 -15.19
N ARG A 37 20.01 -2.53 -14.12
CA ARG A 37 20.98 -3.66 -14.12
C ARG A 37 20.37 -4.85 -13.39
N HIS A 38 20.35 -6.02 -14.04
CA HIS A 38 19.91 -7.31 -13.49
C HIS A 38 18.42 -7.47 -13.15
N GLY A 39 17.56 -6.59 -13.69
CA GLY A 39 16.10 -6.71 -13.53
C GLY A 39 15.65 -6.62 -12.06
N GLU A 40 16.39 -5.93 -11.20
CA GLU A 40 15.97 -5.71 -9.81
C GLU A 40 14.60 -5.00 -9.80
N VAL A 41 13.68 -5.46 -8.97
CA VAL A 41 12.39 -4.82 -8.74
C VAL A 41 12.29 -4.51 -7.26
N ARG A 42 12.15 -3.23 -6.94
CA ARG A 42 12.05 -2.72 -5.58
C ARG A 42 10.65 -2.20 -5.34
N PHE A 43 10.05 -2.64 -4.24
CA PHE A 43 8.72 -2.24 -3.79
C PHE A 43 8.86 -1.41 -2.51
N ARG A 44 8.18 -0.26 -2.45
CA ARG A 44 8.15 0.65 -1.29
C ARG A 44 6.71 1.07 -1.00
N HIS A 45 6.36 1.24 0.27
CA HIS A 45 5.04 1.75 0.66
C HIS A 45 5.13 2.44 2.02
N VAL A 46 4.45 3.58 2.18
CA VAL A 46 4.52 4.41 3.40
C VAL A 46 4.05 3.68 4.68
N ALA A 47 3.09 2.76 4.54
CA ALA A 47 2.59 1.96 5.67
C ALA A 47 3.53 0.81 6.07
N HIS A 48 4.68 0.64 5.41
CA HIS A 48 5.64 -0.41 5.74
C HIS A 48 7.05 0.16 5.92
N PRO A 49 7.75 -0.12 7.02
CA PRO A 49 9.01 0.55 7.36
C PRO A 49 10.19 0.15 6.47
N ARG A 50 10.09 -0.98 5.76
CA ARG A 50 11.17 -1.53 4.93
C ARG A 50 10.71 -1.74 3.50
N ALA A 51 11.55 -1.36 2.55
CA ALA A 51 11.39 -1.76 1.16
C ALA A 51 11.66 -3.27 0.99
N VAL A 52 11.05 -3.89 -0.01
CA VAL A 52 11.40 -5.25 -0.44
C VAL A 52 11.95 -5.25 -1.85
N VAL A 53 12.94 -6.10 -2.09
CA VAL A 53 13.62 -6.22 -3.38
C VAL A 53 13.54 -7.65 -3.86
N THR A 54 13.32 -7.83 -5.16
CA THR A 54 13.39 -9.12 -5.86
C THR A 54 14.04 -8.91 -7.22
N HIS A 55 14.33 -10.00 -7.94
CA HIS A 55 14.75 -9.93 -9.33
C HIS A 55 13.60 -10.37 -10.26
N ALA A 56 13.47 -9.66 -11.38
CA ALA A 56 12.62 -10.01 -12.51
C ALA A 56 13.17 -11.30 -13.16
N GLY A 57 12.27 -12.19 -13.58
CA GLY A 57 12.63 -13.43 -14.27
C GLY A 57 12.19 -14.72 -13.58
N ARG A 58 11.57 -14.65 -12.39
CA ARG A 58 10.86 -15.80 -11.81
C ARG A 58 9.42 -15.86 -12.32
N LYS A 59 8.93 -17.06 -12.63
CA LYS A 59 7.51 -17.31 -12.96
C LYS A 59 6.62 -16.89 -11.79
N ASP A 60 7.03 -17.31 -10.59
CA ASP A 60 6.31 -17.03 -9.35
C ASP A 60 6.98 -15.88 -8.58
N ALA A 61 6.16 -15.08 -7.89
CA ALA A 61 6.64 -14.07 -6.98
C ALA A 61 7.45 -14.71 -5.86
N ALA A 62 8.54 -14.06 -5.45
CA ALA A 62 9.33 -14.55 -4.35
C ALA A 62 8.50 -14.50 -3.04
N ARG A 63 8.62 -15.53 -2.20
CA ARG A 63 7.82 -15.66 -0.96
C ARG A 63 7.92 -14.42 -0.06
N HIS A 64 9.10 -13.80 0.01
CA HIS A 64 9.30 -12.59 0.79
C HIS A 64 8.58 -11.36 0.22
N VAL A 65 8.36 -11.29 -1.10
CA VAL A 65 7.53 -10.25 -1.73
C VAL A 65 6.05 -10.47 -1.41
N VAL A 66 5.58 -11.72 -1.49
CA VAL A 66 4.19 -12.07 -1.13
C VAL A 66 3.92 -11.73 0.34
N ARG A 67 4.85 -12.10 1.23
CA ARG A 67 4.78 -11.75 2.66
C ARG A 67 4.72 -10.23 2.86
N TRP A 68 5.61 -9.48 2.20
CA TRP A 68 5.64 -8.03 2.29
C TRP A 68 4.32 -7.39 1.84
N LEU A 69 3.72 -7.87 0.73
CA LEU A 69 2.43 -7.38 0.24
C LEU A 69 1.30 -7.64 1.25
N ARG A 70 1.32 -8.77 1.96
CA ARG A 70 0.35 -9.05 3.04
C ARG A 70 0.53 -8.10 4.22
N GLU A 71 1.78 -7.88 4.67
CA GLU A 71 2.09 -6.97 5.77
C GLU A 71 1.61 -5.53 5.45
N VAL A 72 1.80 -5.08 4.20
CA VAL A 72 1.29 -3.79 3.71
C VAL A 72 -0.25 -3.76 3.72
N GLN A 73 -0.90 -4.81 3.22
CA GLN A 73 -2.36 -4.90 3.19
C GLN A 73 -2.96 -4.88 4.62
N GLU A 74 -2.39 -5.64 5.55
CA GLU A 74 -2.80 -5.66 6.95
C GLU A 74 -2.68 -4.27 7.59
N ALA A 75 -1.55 -3.60 7.37
CA ALA A 75 -1.34 -2.23 7.87
C ALA A 75 -2.39 -1.26 7.32
N LEU A 76 -2.69 -1.33 6.02
CA LEU A 76 -3.71 -0.48 5.39
C LEU A 76 -5.11 -0.74 5.95
N VAL A 77 -5.48 -2.01 6.19
CA VAL A 77 -6.78 -2.37 6.82
C VAL A 77 -6.88 -1.81 8.25
N VAL A 78 -5.80 -1.90 9.04
CA VAL A 78 -5.76 -1.33 10.38
C VAL A 78 -5.91 0.19 10.34
N LEU A 79 -5.20 0.86 9.44
CA LEU A 79 -5.29 2.32 9.26
C LEU A 79 -6.70 2.75 8.82
N GLU A 80 -7.33 2.04 7.90
CA GLU A 80 -8.70 2.29 7.45
C GLU A 80 -9.71 2.12 8.60
N ALA A 81 -9.56 1.05 9.39
CA ALA A 81 -10.41 0.80 10.55
C ALA A 81 -10.23 1.86 11.64
N TRP A 82 -9.01 2.33 11.87
CA TRP A 82 -8.73 3.42 12.80
C TRP A 82 -9.34 4.74 12.31
N TRP A 83 -9.15 5.08 11.04
CA TRP A 83 -9.72 6.31 10.45
C TRP A 83 -11.24 6.32 10.52
N SER A 84 -11.89 5.19 10.26
CA SER A 84 -13.35 5.04 10.30
C SER A 84 -13.93 5.17 11.71
N ARG A 85 -13.12 4.95 12.75
CA ARG A 85 -13.53 5.07 14.16
C ARG A 85 -13.27 6.45 14.77
N ARG A 86 -12.59 7.36 14.05
CA ARG A 86 -12.34 8.71 14.61
C ARG A 86 -13.65 9.48 14.72
N PRO A 87 -14.01 9.99 15.90
CA PRO A 87 -15.07 10.99 16.00
C PRO A 87 -14.61 12.24 15.25
N VAL A 88 -15.25 12.56 14.13
CA VAL A 88 -15.00 13.80 13.41
C VAL A 88 -15.69 14.92 14.17
N ALA A 89 -15.06 15.45 15.20
CA ALA A 89 -15.31 16.81 15.65
C ALA A 89 -14.34 17.72 14.91
N LEU A 90 -14.64 17.97 13.63
CA LEU A 90 -14.18 19.21 13.00
C LEU A 90 -15.25 20.24 13.37
N GLU A 91 -15.09 20.86 14.54
CA GLU A 91 -15.76 22.13 14.79
C GLU A 91 -15.43 23.02 13.59
N PRO A 92 -16.41 23.63 12.91
CA PRO A 92 -16.09 24.70 11.97
C PRO A 92 -15.28 25.71 12.78
N ALA A 93 -14.14 26.14 12.25
CA ALA A 93 -13.42 27.27 12.81
C ALA A 93 -14.42 28.42 12.88
N GLY A 94 -15.00 28.61 14.07
CA GLY A 94 -15.91 29.70 14.37
C GLY A 94 -15.19 30.96 13.96
N GLU A 95 -15.86 31.70 13.09
CA GLU A 95 -15.67 33.11 12.79
C GLU A 95 -14.59 33.75 13.66
N TYR A 96 -13.46 34.12 13.04
CA TYR A 96 -12.64 35.22 13.56
C TYR A 96 -13.44 36.52 13.38
N GLY A 97 -14.55 36.65 14.11
CA GLY A 97 -15.15 37.91 14.48
C GLY A 97 -14.32 38.48 15.62
N GLY A 98 -13.22 39.17 15.26
CA GLY A 98 -12.56 40.06 16.20
C GLY A 98 -13.47 41.24 16.50
N PRO A 99 -13.64 41.65 17.78
CA PRO A 99 -14.48 42.79 18.13
C PRO A 99 -13.81 44.10 17.69
N GLU A 100 -14.63 44.95 17.07
CA GLU A 100 -14.59 46.42 16.92
C GLU A 100 -13.28 47.11 16.51
#